data_AF-A0AAV4I7F4-F1
#
_entry.id   AF-A0AAV4I7F4-F1
#
_cell.length_a   1.000
_cell.length_b   1.000
_cell.length_c   1.000
_cell.angle_alpha   90.00
_cell.angle_beta   90.00
_cell.angle_gamma   90.00
#
_symmetry.space_group_name_H-M   'P 1'
#
loop_
_entity.id
_entity.type
_entity.pdbx_description
1 polymer ?
#
loop_
_entity_poly.entity_id
_entity_poly.type
_entity_poly.pdbx_seq_one_letter_code
_entity_poly.pdbx_strand_id
1 'polypeptide(L)'
;MIRQFEEADKKIKHVESWKLINKITGRKEGKKCIAKEKSKEHRIQKLFTHFQNLLSKKPVRKRAEVEIEPILQDILIEDGNFTMEDLKKAKKILRDGKQAGPANIPSEILKHCGFNDIILELANTFLNH
;
A
#
# COMPACT_ATOMS: atom_id res chain seq x y z
N MET A 1 -17.52 -2.68 -20.51
CA MET A 1 -16.46 -3.72 -20.46
C MET A 1 -16.88 -4.92 -19.61
N ILE A 2 -17.26 -4.73 -18.34
CA ILE A 2 -17.78 -5.82 -17.48
C ILE A 2 -19.06 -6.46 -18.05
N ARG A 3 -20.01 -5.64 -18.53
CA ARG A 3 -21.24 -6.15 -19.18
C ARG A 3 -20.98 -7.02 -20.42
N GLN A 4 -19.93 -6.72 -21.18
CA GLN A 4 -19.55 -7.53 -22.36
C GLN A 4 -18.95 -8.88 -21.97
N PHE A 5 -18.25 -8.95 -20.83
CA PHE A 5 -17.76 -10.20 -20.27
C PHE A 5 -18.93 -11.09 -19.82
N GLU A 6 -19.86 -10.52 -19.04
CA GLU A 6 -21.04 -11.23 -18.54
C GLU A 6 -21.94 -11.71 -19.68
N GLU A 7 -22.09 -10.94 -20.75
CA GLU A 7 -22.85 -11.35 -21.94
C GLU A 7 -22.16 -12.47 -22.74
N ALA A 8 -20.83 -12.47 -22.84
CA ALA A 8 -20.07 -13.53 -23.52
C ALA A 8 -20.07 -14.84 -22.71
N ASP A 9 -19.98 -14.73 -21.38
CA ASP A 9 -20.05 -15.85 -20.44
C ASP A 9 -21.45 -16.49 -20.43
N LYS A 10 -22.51 -15.67 -20.39
CA LYS A 10 -23.91 -16.13 -20.55
C LYS A 10 -24.18 -16.83 -21.89
N LYS A 11 -23.42 -16.50 -22.94
CA LYS A 11 -23.50 -17.14 -24.26
C LYS A 11 -22.63 -18.39 -24.41
N ILE A 12 -22.00 -18.88 -23.32
CA ILE A 12 -21.07 -20.03 -23.29
C ILE A 12 -19.90 -19.86 -24.27
N LYS A 13 -19.55 -18.61 -24.59
CA LYS A 13 -18.42 -18.31 -25.48
C LYS A 13 -17.15 -18.15 -24.66
N HIS A 14 -16.79 -19.21 -23.96
CA HIS A 14 -15.66 -19.26 -23.03
C HIS A 14 -14.35 -18.74 -23.69
N VAL A 15 -14.14 -19.03 -24.98
CA VAL A 15 -13.00 -18.53 -25.76
C VAL A 15 -13.00 -17.00 -25.90
N GLU A 16 -14.17 -16.37 -26.11
CA GLU A 16 -14.30 -14.91 -26.17
C GLU A 16 -14.08 -14.25 -24.81
N SER A 17 -14.61 -14.86 -23.73
CA SER A 17 -14.36 -14.43 -22.35
C SER A 17 -12.88 -14.46 -22.00
N TRP A 18 -12.17 -15.54 -22.35
CA TRP A 18 -10.71 -15.63 -22.17
C TRP A 18 -9.92 -14.66 -23.04
N LYS A 19 -10.38 -14.34 -24.27
CA LYS A 19 -9.77 -13.28 -25.09
C LYS A 19 -9.88 -11.92 -24.40
N LEU A 20 -11.03 -11.61 -23.82
CA LEU A 20 -11.26 -10.37 -23.08
C LEU A 20 -10.40 -10.30 -21.81
N ILE A 21 -10.35 -11.37 -21.01
CA ILE A 21 -9.47 -11.46 -19.83
C ILE A 21 -8.00 -11.26 -20.23
N ASN A 22 -7.52 -11.92 -21.28
CA ASN A 22 -6.14 -11.77 -21.75
C ASN A 22 -5.82 -10.34 -22.20
N LYS A 23 -6.81 -9.64 -22.78
CA LYS A 23 -6.68 -8.23 -23.16
C LYS A 23 -6.63 -7.30 -21.94
N ILE A 24 -7.51 -7.51 -20.94
CA ILE A 24 -7.55 -6.69 -19.73
C ILE A 24 -6.28 -6.89 -18.88
N THR A 25 -5.88 -8.14 -18.69
CA THR A 25 -4.72 -8.50 -17.87
C THR A 25 -3.39 -8.23 -18.55
N GLY A 26 -3.39 -7.97 -19.86
CA GLY A 26 -2.16 -7.86 -20.65
C GLY A 26 -1.32 -9.13 -20.63
N ARG A 27 -1.88 -10.30 -20.24
CA ARG A 27 -1.14 -11.56 -20.07
C ARG A 27 -0.39 -11.98 -21.34
N LYS A 28 -0.92 -11.63 -22.52
CA LYS A 28 -0.31 -11.90 -23.82
C LYS A 28 0.47 -10.70 -24.39
N GLU A 29 0.43 -9.55 -23.73
CA GLU A 29 1.25 -8.41 -24.12
C GLU A 29 2.68 -8.62 -23.62
N GLY A 30 3.66 -8.36 -24.49
CA GLY A 30 5.07 -8.41 -24.11
C GLY A 30 5.37 -7.43 -22.99
N LYS A 31 6.31 -7.79 -22.09
CA LYS A 31 6.73 -6.95 -20.97
C LYS A 31 7.18 -5.57 -21.49
N LYS A 32 6.38 -4.53 -21.25
CA LYS A 32 6.66 -3.15 -21.66
C LYS A 32 7.89 -2.55 -20.97
N CYS A 33 8.34 -3.16 -19.86
CA CYS A 33 9.52 -2.74 -19.10
C CYS A 33 10.87 -3.29 -19.62
N ILE A 34 10.90 -4.09 -20.70
CA ILE A 34 12.18 -4.49 -21.27
C ILE A 34 12.59 -3.42 -22.27
N ALA A 35 13.69 -2.72 -21.98
CA ALA A 35 14.35 -1.85 -22.95
C ALA A 35 14.49 -2.61 -24.28
N LYS A 36 13.90 -2.09 -25.35
CA LYS A 36 13.87 -2.70 -26.69
C LYS A 36 15.28 -2.72 -27.31
N GLU A 37 16.15 -3.57 -26.78
CA GLU A 37 17.54 -3.69 -27.18
C GLU A 37 17.89 -5.18 -27.33
N LYS A 38 18.52 -5.53 -28.46
CA LYS A 38 18.71 -6.92 -28.88
C LYS A 38 19.72 -7.69 -28.02
N SER A 39 20.72 -7.02 -27.44
CA SER A 39 21.75 -7.65 -26.58
C SER A 39 21.66 -7.17 -25.13
N LYS A 40 22.11 -8.03 -24.20
CA LYS A 40 22.11 -7.77 -22.76
C LYS A 40 23.04 -6.60 -22.40
N GLU A 41 24.20 -6.54 -23.05
CA GLU A 41 25.26 -5.55 -22.84
C GLU A 41 24.73 -4.14 -23.17
N HIS A 42 24.05 -4.00 -24.31
CA HIS A 42 23.45 -2.72 -24.70
C HIS A 42 22.30 -2.29 -23.77
N ARG A 43 21.53 -3.22 -23.21
CA ARG A 43 20.50 -2.86 -22.20
C ARG A 43 21.13 -2.28 -20.94
N ILE A 44 22.22 -2.90 -20.45
CA ILE A 44 22.92 -2.44 -19.25
C ILE A 44 23.49 -1.05 -19.49
N GLN A 45 24.20 -0.83 -20.61
CA GLN A 45 24.75 0.48 -20.96
C GLN A 45 23.66 1.54 -21.08
N LYS A 46 22.55 1.24 -21.76
CA LYS A 46 21.44 2.19 -21.93
C LYS A 46 20.77 2.55 -20.60
N LEU A 47 20.56 1.57 -19.72
CA LEU A 47 20.03 1.81 -18.38
C LEU A 47 21.02 2.66 -17.57
N PHE A 48 22.30 2.32 -17.61
CA PHE A 48 23.35 3.07 -16.92
C PHE A 48 23.37 4.53 -17.38
N THR A 49 23.44 4.78 -18.70
CA THR A 49 23.41 6.12 -19.27
C THR A 49 22.11 6.86 -18.95
N HIS A 50 20.96 6.17 -18.94
CA HIS A 50 19.68 6.76 -18.56
C HIS A 50 19.70 7.26 -17.11
N PHE A 51 20.10 6.41 -16.16
CA PHE A 51 20.16 6.79 -14.75
C PHE A 51 21.26 7.79 -14.45
N GLN A 52 22.41 7.68 -15.09
CA GLN A 52 23.47 8.68 -15.00
C GLN A 52 22.95 10.05 -15.45
N ASN A 53 22.28 10.14 -16.61
CA ASN A 53 21.70 11.40 -17.07
C ASN A 53 20.57 11.91 -16.17
N LEU A 54 19.80 11.02 -15.54
CA LEU A 54 18.73 11.39 -14.62
C LEU A 54 19.27 11.95 -13.30
N LEU A 55 20.31 11.34 -12.76
CA LEU A 55 20.87 11.66 -11.44
C LEU A 55 21.96 12.74 -11.50
N SER A 56 22.73 12.81 -12.59
CA SER A 56 23.82 13.80 -12.75
C SER A 56 23.32 15.18 -13.17
N LYS A 57 22.08 15.31 -13.65
CA LYS A 57 21.48 16.62 -13.94
C LYS A 57 20.91 17.20 -12.66
N LYS A 58 21.49 18.30 -12.17
CA LYS A 58 20.86 19.10 -11.12
C LYS A 58 19.44 19.46 -11.61
N PRO A 59 18.38 19.17 -10.84
CA PRO A 59 17.02 19.48 -11.26
C PRO A 59 16.94 21.00 -11.46
N VAL A 60 16.66 21.43 -12.69
CA VAL A 60 16.34 22.83 -12.97
C VAL A 60 14.93 23.04 -12.41
N ARG A 61 14.85 23.40 -11.12
CA ARG A 61 13.61 23.91 -10.54
C ARG A 61 13.32 25.21 -11.27
N LYS A 62 12.38 25.20 -12.21
CA LYS A 62 11.66 26.44 -12.58
C LYS A 62 10.98 26.87 -11.29
N ARG A 63 11.58 27.83 -10.60
CA ARG A 63 11.11 28.40 -9.34
C ARG A 63 9.88 29.25 -9.64
N ALA A 64 8.80 28.60 -10.09
CA ALA A 64 7.49 29.10 -9.79
C ALA A 64 7.29 28.66 -8.34
N GLU A 65 7.31 29.63 -7.42
CA GLU A 65 6.75 29.45 -6.07
C GLU A 65 5.25 29.24 -6.26
N VAL A 66 4.88 28.05 -6.73
CA VAL A 66 3.49 27.59 -6.70
C VAL A 66 3.31 27.12 -5.27
N GLU A 67 2.61 27.93 -4.50
CA GLU A 67 2.12 27.54 -3.19
C GLU A 67 1.24 26.31 -3.40
N ILE A 68 1.73 25.16 -2.93
CA ILE A 68 0.98 23.90 -3.03
C ILE A 68 -0.09 23.98 -1.96
N GLU A 69 -1.32 24.26 -2.37
CA GLU A 69 -2.45 24.19 -1.45
C GLU A 69 -2.54 22.78 -0.87
N PRO A 70 -2.68 22.64 0.46
CA PRO A 70 -2.89 21.33 1.07
C PRO A 70 -4.16 20.73 0.47
N ILE A 71 -4.06 19.53 -0.10
CA ILE A 71 -5.21 18.80 -0.67
C ILE A 71 -6.24 18.47 0.42
N LEU A 72 -5.79 18.39 1.67
CA LEU A 72 -6.61 18.12 2.85
C LEU A 72 -6.29 19.18 3.91
N GLN A 73 -7.12 20.21 3.99
CA GLN A 73 -6.95 21.32 4.94
C GLN A 73 -7.60 20.99 6.29
N ASP A 74 -8.68 20.20 6.29
CA ASP A 74 -9.44 19.82 7.48
C ASP A 74 -9.50 18.30 7.62
N ILE A 75 -8.36 17.68 7.96
CA ILE A 75 -8.39 16.30 8.42
C ILE A 75 -8.88 16.35 9.87
N LEU A 76 -10.05 15.78 10.12
CA LEU A 76 -10.59 15.62 11.47
C LEU A 76 -9.79 14.51 12.17
N ILE A 77 -8.56 14.83 12.55
CA ILE A 77 -7.72 13.95 13.38
C ILE A 77 -8.22 14.15 14.80
N GLU A 78 -8.79 13.10 15.36
CA GLU A 78 -9.19 13.07 16.76
C GLU A 78 -7.91 12.95 17.62
N ASP A 79 -7.32 14.08 18.00
CA ASP A 79 -6.18 14.16 18.93
C ASP A 79 -6.60 14.01 20.41
N GLY A 80 -7.75 13.35 20.64
CA GLY A 80 -8.29 13.10 21.97
C GLY A 80 -7.63 11.91 22.66
N ASN A 81 -7.98 11.72 23.93
CA ASN A 81 -7.60 10.51 24.66
C ASN A 81 -8.13 9.26 23.95
N PHE A 82 -7.33 8.20 24.00
CA PHE A 82 -7.72 6.89 23.51
C PHE A 82 -8.97 6.40 24.25
N THR A 83 -9.96 5.92 23.51
CA THR A 83 -11.22 5.43 24.07
C THR A 83 -11.23 3.91 24.20
N MET A 84 -12.17 3.38 25.00
CA MET A 84 -12.40 1.93 25.08
C MET A 84 -12.81 1.31 23.74
N GLU A 85 -13.44 2.08 22.85
CA GLU A 85 -13.81 1.59 21.53
C GLU A 85 -12.58 1.40 20.64
N ASP A 86 -11.62 2.32 20.73
CA ASP A 86 -10.37 2.24 19.97
C ASP A 86 -9.51 1.10 20.47
N LEU A 87 -9.49 0.86 21.78
CA LEU A 87 -8.83 -0.31 22.37
C LEU A 87 -9.46 -1.62 21.89
N LYS A 88 -10.80 -1.69 21.79
CA LYS A 88 -11.49 -2.86 21.21
C LYS A 88 -11.16 -3.06 19.73
N LYS A 89 -11.10 -1.98 18.94
CA LYS A 89 -10.68 -2.05 17.53
C LYS A 89 -9.24 -2.55 17.41
N ALA A 90 -8.33 -2.04 18.22
CA ALA A 90 -6.93 -2.45 18.25
C ALA A 90 -6.79 -3.95 18.61
N LYS A 91 -7.52 -4.42 19.63
CA LYS A 91 -7.52 -5.83 20.05
C LYS A 91 -8.05 -6.78 18.96
N LYS A 92 -8.99 -6.35 18.11
CA LYS A 92 -9.48 -7.16 16.98
C LYS A 92 -8.40 -7.44 15.93
N ILE A 93 -7.41 -6.56 15.80
CA ILE A 93 -6.33 -6.70 14.81
C ILE A 93 -5.24 -7.66 15.32
N LEU A 94 -5.17 -7.91 16.63
CA LEU A 94 -4.21 -8.83 17.22
C LEU A 94 -4.51 -10.28 16.81
N ARG A 95 -3.47 -10.95 16.30
CA ARG A 95 -3.51 -12.37 15.95
C ARG A 95 -2.71 -13.16 16.97
N ASP A 96 -3.20 -14.35 17.25
CA ASP A 96 -2.58 -15.28 18.19
C ASP A 96 -1.41 -16.00 17.49
N GLY A 97 -0.46 -16.50 18.27
CA GLY A 97 0.75 -17.17 17.77
C GLY A 97 1.77 -16.21 17.14
N LYS A 98 1.68 -14.90 17.38
CA LYS A 98 2.72 -13.95 16.98
C LYS A 98 3.89 -13.99 17.96
N GLN A 99 5.08 -13.72 17.45
CA GLN A 99 6.26 -13.58 18.29
C GLN A 99 6.04 -12.47 19.32
N ALA A 100 6.39 -12.76 20.59
CA ALA A 100 6.28 -11.81 21.67
C ALA A 100 7.15 -10.56 21.38
N GLY A 101 6.66 -9.40 21.82
CA GLY A 101 7.40 -8.15 21.69
C GLY A 101 8.67 -8.13 22.56
N PRO A 102 9.42 -7.02 22.58
CA PRO A 102 10.66 -6.89 23.36
C PRO A 102 10.47 -7.08 24.87
N ALA A 103 9.26 -6.87 25.40
CA ALA A 103 8.91 -7.16 26.79
C ALA A 103 8.61 -8.65 27.06
N ASN A 104 8.76 -9.51 26.05
CA ASN A 104 8.40 -10.93 26.07
C ASN A 104 6.94 -11.21 26.45
N ILE A 105 6.04 -10.26 26.18
CA ILE A 105 4.61 -10.40 26.42
C ILE A 105 3.95 -10.97 25.14
N PRO A 106 3.33 -12.16 25.21
CA PRO A 106 2.58 -12.72 24.09
C PRO A 106 1.30 -11.92 23.80
N SER A 107 0.91 -11.89 22.53
CA SER A 107 -0.29 -11.19 22.03
C SER A 107 -1.59 -11.63 22.70
N GLU A 108 -1.64 -12.87 23.12
CA GLU A 108 -2.78 -13.56 23.74
C GLU A 108 -3.12 -12.94 25.08
N ILE A 109 -2.10 -12.50 25.83
CA ILE A 109 -2.28 -11.80 27.11
C ILE A 109 -2.99 -10.47 26.85
N LEU A 110 -2.52 -9.68 25.88
CA LEU A 110 -3.17 -8.42 25.52
C LEU A 110 -4.58 -8.61 24.95
N LYS A 111 -4.82 -9.72 24.26
CA LYS A 111 -6.10 -9.98 23.57
C LYS A 111 -7.16 -10.57 24.49
N HIS A 112 -6.82 -11.56 25.31
CA HIS A 112 -7.78 -12.35 26.09
C HIS A 112 -7.89 -11.93 27.55
N CYS A 113 -6.84 -11.35 28.15
CA CYS A 113 -6.90 -10.96 29.54
C CYS A 113 -7.70 -9.66 29.75
N GLY A 114 -8.29 -9.54 30.94
CA GLY A 114 -9.24 -8.50 31.32
C GLY A 114 -8.63 -7.25 31.96
N PHE A 115 -7.46 -6.79 31.52
CA PHE A 115 -6.81 -5.57 32.05
C PHE A 115 -6.92 -4.37 31.09
N ASN A 116 -8.04 -4.28 30.35
CA ASN A 116 -8.27 -3.22 29.38
C ASN A 116 -8.19 -1.82 30.00
N ASP A 117 -8.68 -1.68 31.23
CA ASP A 117 -8.70 -0.39 31.95
C ASP A 117 -7.28 0.07 32.26
N ILE A 118 -6.40 -0.86 32.67
CA ILE A 118 -4.98 -0.59 32.92
C ILE A 118 -4.26 -0.20 31.63
N ILE A 119 -4.53 -0.89 30.51
CA ILE A 119 -3.94 -0.52 29.20
C ILE A 119 -4.38 0.87 28.80
N LEU A 120 -5.66 1.20 28.98
CA LEU A 120 -6.22 2.49 28.59
C LEU A 120 -5.61 3.63 29.43
N GLU A 121 -5.50 3.43 30.74
CA GLU A 121 -4.87 4.38 31.65
C GLU A 121 -3.40 4.61 31.27
N LEU A 122 -2.64 3.54 31.02
CA LEU A 122 -1.25 3.62 30.57
C LEU A 122 -1.11 4.36 29.24
N ALA A 123 -1.94 3.98 28.25
CA ALA A 123 -1.90 4.60 26.93
C ALA A 123 -2.19 6.10 26.99
N ASN A 124 -3.19 6.51 27.75
CA ASN A 124 -3.53 7.92 27.93
C ASN A 124 -2.51 8.67 28.80
N THR A 125 -1.88 8.01 29.77
CA THR A 125 -0.79 8.61 30.55
C THR A 125 0.41 8.91 29.64
N PHE A 126 0.81 7.97 28.78
CA PHE A 126 1.91 8.19 27.84
C PHE A 126 1.57 9.16 26.70
N LEU A 127 0.30 9.27 26.32
CA LEU A 127 -0.13 10.20 25.27
C LEU A 127 -0.09 11.66 25.74
N ASN A 128 -0.37 11.89 27.02
CA ASN A 128 -0.45 13.23 27.62
C ASN A 128 0.86 13.69 28.29
N HIS A 129 1.91 12.88 28.23
CA HIS A 129 3.25 13.18 28.74
C HIS A 129 4.27 13.34 27.61
#